data_AF-A0A947B9H7-F1
#
_entry.id   AF-A0A947B9H7-F1
#
_cell.length_a   1.000
_cell.length_b   1.000
_cell.length_c   1.000
_cell.angle_alpha   90.00
_cell.angle_beta   90.00
_cell.angle_gamma   90.00
#
_symmetry.space_group_name_H-M   'P 1'
#
loop_
_entity.id
_entity.type
_entity.pdbx_description
1 polymer ?
#
loop_
_entity_poly.entity_id
_entity_poly.type
_entity_poly.pdbx_seq_one_letter_code
_entity_poly.pdbx_strand_id
1 'polypeptide(L)'
;MVRTIWLGIVFLGLLGVLSVTGGAVYLFVDLPSPTELKDTRLQVPLRVYTRDEYLIGEFGGKRRIPLEIEDIPDTLIKAVLAAEDKHFFEHPGVDWQGLMRAVIHLVRTGEKGPGGSTITMQVARNFFLGREKTYLRKANEILLALRIEQEFTKEEILALYLNKIFFGQRAYGVGAAAQVYYGITLDELTLAQVAMIAGLPKAPSRFNPIAGPKQASVRRNYVLHRMHELGFISDTEYAESIDAQITAR
;
A
#
# COMPACT_ATOMS: atom_id res chain seq x y z
N MET A 1 -43.85 -32.34 -10.24
CA MET A 1 -43.30 -31.07 -10.74
C MET A 1 -42.50 -30.32 -9.68
N VAL A 2 -43.09 -30.00 -8.52
CA VAL A 2 -42.42 -29.26 -7.43
C VAL A 2 -41.16 -29.96 -6.88
N ARG A 3 -41.20 -31.29 -6.68
CA ARG A 3 -40.04 -32.08 -6.19
C ARG A 3 -38.83 -32.02 -7.15
N THR A 4 -39.09 -32.04 -8.45
CA THR A 4 -38.04 -32.00 -9.48
C THR A 4 -37.37 -30.63 -9.56
N ILE A 5 -38.14 -29.56 -9.36
CA ILE A 5 -37.63 -28.19 -9.29
C ILE A 5 -36.75 -28.00 -8.04
N TRP A 6 -37.18 -28.49 -6.87
CA TRP A 6 -36.38 -28.46 -5.64
C TRP A 6 -35.06 -29.23 -5.77
N LEU A 7 -35.09 -30.42 -6.34
CA LEU A 7 -33.88 -31.21 -6.59
C LEU A 7 -32.92 -30.49 -7.56
N GLY A 8 -33.43 -29.81 -8.58
CA GLY A 8 -32.63 -28.99 -9.50
C GLY A 8 -31.96 -27.80 -8.80
N ILE A 9 -32.67 -27.11 -7.90
CA ILE A 9 -32.12 -25.98 -7.12
C ILE A 9 -31.02 -26.47 -6.18
N VAL A 10 -31.24 -27.57 -5.47
CA VAL A 10 -30.23 -28.15 -4.56
C VAL A 10 -28.99 -28.62 -5.32
N PHE A 11 -29.17 -29.25 -6.49
CA PHE A 11 -28.07 -29.70 -7.34
C PHE A 11 -27.24 -28.53 -7.88
N LEU A 12 -27.88 -27.46 -8.36
CA LEU A 12 -27.19 -26.23 -8.77
C LEU A 12 -26.47 -25.55 -7.61
N GLY A 13 -27.08 -25.55 -6.41
CA GLY A 13 -26.44 -25.04 -5.19
C GLY A 13 -25.17 -25.84 -4.82
N LEU A 14 -25.23 -27.17 -4.86
CA LEU A 14 -24.09 -28.05 -4.61
C LEU A 14 -22.98 -27.87 -5.65
N LEU A 15 -23.33 -27.76 -6.94
CA LEU A 15 -22.36 -27.46 -8.01
C LEU A 15 -21.71 -26.09 -7.82
N GLY A 16 -22.48 -25.09 -7.40
CA GLY A 16 -21.96 -23.76 -7.06
C GLY A 16 -20.96 -23.81 -5.92
N VAL A 17 -21.31 -24.51 -4.82
CA VAL A 17 -20.39 -24.72 -3.69
C VAL A 17 -19.14 -25.47 -4.14
N LEU A 18 -19.28 -26.58 -4.86
CA LEU A 18 -18.14 -27.39 -5.32
C LEU A 18 -17.20 -26.59 -6.24
N SER A 19 -17.75 -25.73 -7.10
CA SER A 19 -16.96 -24.88 -8.01
C SER A 19 -16.22 -23.78 -7.25
N VAL A 20 -16.88 -23.14 -6.27
CA VAL A 20 -16.23 -22.14 -5.40
C VAL A 20 -15.16 -22.79 -4.53
N THR A 21 -15.44 -23.95 -3.94
CA THR A 21 -14.50 -24.69 -3.10
C THR A 21 -13.34 -25.23 -3.92
N GLY A 22 -13.58 -25.81 -5.10
CA GLY A 22 -12.53 -26.30 -6.00
C GLY A 22 -11.63 -25.16 -6.51
N GLY A 23 -12.23 -24.03 -6.88
CA GLY A 23 -11.51 -22.81 -7.21
C GLY A 23 -10.67 -22.29 -6.04
N ALA A 24 -11.24 -22.24 -4.83
CA ALA A 24 -10.51 -21.83 -3.63
C ALA A 24 -9.33 -22.78 -3.33
N VAL A 25 -9.54 -24.10 -3.40
CA VAL A 25 -8.48 -25.10 -3.19
C VAL A 25 -7.35 -24.96 -4.20
N TYR A 26 -7.68 -24.79 -5.49
CA TYR A 26 -6.68 -24.55 -6.53
C TYR A 26 -5.85 -23.31 -6.23
N LEU A 27 -6.50 -22.20 -5.85
CA LEU A 27 -5.79 -20.99 -5.43
C LEU A 27 -4.91 -21.25 -4.20
N PHE A 28 -5.42 -21.96 -3.20
CA PHE A 28 -4.72 -22.22 -1.94
C PHE A 28 -3.46 -23.07 -2.08
N VAL A 29 -3.45 -24.04 -3.01
CA VAL A 29 -2.31 -24.93 -3.24
C VAL A 29 -1.13 -24.20 -3.87
N ASP A 30 -1.38 -23.20 -4.73
CA ASP A 30 -0.34 -22.46 -5.45
C ASP A 30 0.16 -21.20 -4.71
N LEU A 31 -0.28 -20.97 -3.46
CA LEU A 31 0.12 -19.77 -2.72
C LEU A 31 1.44 -19.98 -1.96
N PRO A 32 2.43 -19.08 -2.12
CA PRO A 32 3.67 -19.12 -1.36
C PRO A 32 3.43 -18.91 0.14
N SER A 33 4.40 -19.34 0.94
CA SER A 33 4.34 -19.21 2.40
C SER A 33 4.70 -17.77 2.82
N PRO A 34 3.86 -17.08 3.62
CA PRO A 34 4.20 -15.75 4.14
C PRO A 34 5.47 -15.72 5.00
N THR A 35 5.84 -16.84 5.61
CA THR A 35 7.06 -16.94 6.45
C THR A 35 8.33 -16.57 5.67
N GLU A 36 8.34 -16.71 4.34
CA GLU A 36 9.44 -16.25 3.48
C GLU A 36 9.73 -14.74 3.60
N LEU A 37 8.76 -13.93 4.06
CA LEU A 37 8.97 -12.51 4.31
C LEU A 37 9.97 -12.25 5.45
N LYS A 38 10.12 -13.16 6.42
CA LYS A 38 11.08 -13.03 7.54
C LYS A 38 12.52 -13.04 7.02
N ASP A 39 12.78 -13.85 5.99
CA ASP A 39 14.11 -14.01 5.40
C ASP A 39 14.33 -13.13 4.15
N THR A 40 13.31 -12.35 3.75
CA THR A 40 13.38 -11.57 2.51
C THR A 40 14.35 -10.40 2.67
N ARG A 41 15.54 -10.53 2.10
CA ARG A 41 16.49 -9.42 1.98
C ARG A 41 16.05 -8.46 0.88
N LEU A 42 15.70 -7.25 1.28
CA LEU A 42 15.41 -6.18 0.33
C LEU A 42 16.69 -5.79 -0.43
N GLN A 43 16.59 -5.69 -1.76
CA GLN A 43 17.69 -5.21 -2.61
C GLN A 43 18.06 -3.76 -2.22
N VAL A 44 19.30 -3.54 -1.77
CA VAL A 44 19.89 -2.23 -1.45
C VAL A 44 20.93 -1.90 -2.54
N PRO A 45 21.02 -0.64 -3.00
CA PRO A 45 22.01 -0.27 -4.01
C PRO A 45 23.44 -0.28 -3.45
N LEU A 46 24.41 -0.52 -4.32
CA LEU A 46 25.83 -0.30 -4.03
C LEU A 46 26.11 1.20 -4.05
N ARG A 47 26.71 1.72 -2.98
CA ARG A 47 27.14 3.11 -2.88
C ARG A 47 28.65 3.18 -2.79
N VAL A 48 29.25 4.09 -3.56
CA VAL A 48 30.68 4.34 -3.58
C VAL A 48 30.92 5.72 -2.98
N TYR A 49 31.73 5.78 -1.94
CA TYR A 49 32.05 7.03 -1.22
C TYR A 49 33.53 7.39 -1.41
N THR A 50 33.84 8.67 -1.32
CA THR A 50 35.24 9.12 -1.13
C THR A 50 35.72 8.70 0.27
N ARG A 51 37.02 8.84 0.51
CA ARG A 51 37.60 8.66 1.85
C ARG A 51 36.96 9.60 2.89
N ASP A 52 36.49 10.76 2.44
CA ASP A 52 35.87 11.80 3.26
C ASP A 52 34.32 11.68 3.26
N GLU A 53 33.79 10.49 2.98
CA GLU A 53 32.36 10.14 3.05
C GLU A 53 31.41 10.86 2.07
N TYR A 54 31.95 11.49 1.02
CA TYR A 54 31.12 12.05 -0.04
C TYR A 54 30.66 10.97 -1.03
N LEU A 55 29.36 10.89 -1.30
CA LEU A 55 28.81 9.94 -2.26
C LEU A 55 29.28 10.25 -3.69
N ILE A 56 30.05 9.34 -4.29
CA ILE A 56 30.55 9.43 -5.68
C ILE A 56 29.49 8.90 -6.65
N GLY A 57 28.83 7.79 -6.30
CA GLY A 57 27.87 7.15 -7.18
C GLY A 57 27.08 6.03 -6.51
N GLU A 58 25.91 5.75 -7.08
CA GLU A 58 24.99 4.72 -6.63
C GLU A 58 24.64 3.78 -7.80
N PHE A 59 24.84 2.47 -7.59
CA PHE A 59 24.64 1.43 -8.59
C PHE A 59 23.56 0.44 -8.13
N GLY A 60 22.64 0.09 -9.03
CA GLY A 60 21.52 -0.82 -8.75
C GLY A 60 20.18 -0.22 -9.16
N GLY A 61 19.30 -1.03 -9.77
CA GLY A 61 18.05 -0.53 -10.38
C GLY A 61 17.06 0.12 -9.40
N LYS A 62 17.18 -0.17 -8.10
CA LYS A 62 16.27 0.29 -7.04
C LYS A 62 17.03 1.07 -5.98
N ARG A 63 16.57 2.28 -5.67
CA ARG A 63 17.03 3.05 -4.51
C ARG A 63 16.23 2.59 -3.30
N ARG A 64 16.92 2.21 -2.22
CA ARG A 64 16.29 1.78 -0.98
C ARG A 64 17.17 2.16 0.20
N ILE A 65 16.54 2.68 1.24
CA ILE A 65 17.13 2.91 2.56
C ILE A 65 16.20 2.16 3.51
N PRO A 66 16.53 0.91 3.89
CA PRO A 66 15.72 0.15 4.84
C PRO A 66 15.71 0.85 6.20
N LEU A 67 14.55 0.89 6.83
CA LEU A 67 14.33 1.49 8.15
C LEU A 67 13.55 0.50 9.03
N GLU A 68 13.85 0.47 10.32
CA GLU A 68 13.00 -0.21 11.30
C GLU A 68 11.72 0.62 11.53
N ILE A 69 10.68 0.04 12.12
CA ILE A 69 9.40 0.77 12.27
C ILE A 69 9.56 1.94 13.25
N GLU A 70 10.47 1.78 14.21
CA GLU A 70 10.83 2.75 15.24
C GLU A 70 11.55 3.98 14.67
N ASP A 71 12.24 3.81 13.52
CA ASP A 71 12.93 4.90 12.82
C ASP A 71 11.97 5.77 11.97
N ILE A 72 10.71 5.35 11.84
CA ILE A 72 9.73 6.02 10.99
C ILE A 72 8.90 6.98 11.85
N PRO A 73 8.90 8.30 11.55
CA PRO A 73 8.12 9.27 12.30
C PRO A 73 6.63 8.93 12.33
N ASP A 74 6.02 9.05 13.50
CA ASP A 74 4.58 8.78 13.72
C ASP A 74 3.70 9.60 12.76
N THR A 75 4.06 10.84 12.46
CA THR A 75 3.37 11.69 11.48
C THR A 75 3.30 11.03 10.09
N LEU A 76 4.36 10.34 9.66
CA LEU A 76 4.39 9.63 8.38
C LEU A 76 3.55 8.36 8.41
N ILE A 77 3.60 7.60 9.51
CA ILE A 77 2.74 6.45 9.74
C ILE A 77 1.27 6.89 9.63
N LYS A 78 0.88 7.91 10.41
CA LYS A 78 -0.47 8.49 10.39
C LYS A 78 -0.90 8.97 9.01
N ALA A 79 -0.01 9.63 8.25
CA ALA A 79 -0.29 10.08 6.90
C ALA A 79 -0.58 8.91 5.94
N VAL A 80 0.22 7.84 6.01
CA VAL A 80 0.02 6.63 5.19
C VAL A 80 -1.28 5.93 5.56
N LEU A 81 -1.55 5.75 6.86
CA LEU A 81 -2.79 5.14 7.34
C LEU A 81 -4.02 5.96 6.93
N ALA A 82 -3.98 7.28 7.08
CA ALA A 82 -5.08 8.17 6.69
C ALA A 82 -5.41 8.07 5.18
N ALA A 83 -4.37 7.89 4.35
CA ALA A 83 -4.48 7.88 2.89
C ALA A 83 -4.82 6.52 2.29
N GLU A 84 -4.30 5.44 2.88
CA GLU A 84 -4.35 4.08 2.32
C GLU A 84 -5.26 3.15 3.12
N ASP A 85 -5.24 3.21 4.46
CA ASP A 85 -5.91 2.22 5.30
C ASP A 85 -6.13 2.70 6.76
N LYS A 86 -7.20 3.46 6.98
CA LYS A 86 -7.47 4.13 8.27
C LYS A 86 -7.82 3.17 9.42
N HIS A 87 -8.23 1.94 9.12
CA HIS A 87 -8.61 0.92 10.11
C HIS A 87 -7.60 -0.23 10.14
N PHE A 88 -6.36 0.03 9.69
CA PHE A 88 -5.31 -0.96 9.53
C PHE A 88 -5.11 -1.84 10.78
N PHE A 89 -5.09 -1.22 11.96
CA PHE A 89 -4.88 -1.94 13.23
C PHE A 89 -6.12 -2.70 13.72
N GLU A 90 -7.30 -2.45 13.14
CA GLU A 90 -8.56 -3.04 13.60
C GLU A 90 -8.93 -4.31 12.83
N HIS A 91 -8.61 -4.39 11.53
CA HIS A 91 -9.06 -5.49 10.67
C HIS A 91 -7.99 -6.60 10.54
N PRO A 92 -8.36 -7.86 10.27
CA PRO A 92 -7.42 -8.97 10.10
C PRO A 92 -6.83 -8.99 8.68
N GLY A 93 -6.20 -7.91 8.25
CA GLY A 93 -5.63 -7.74 6.90
C GLY A 93 -6.60 -7.45 5.78
N VAL A 94 -7.91 -7.61 5.97
CA VAL A 94 -8.93 -7.22 4.98
C VAL A 94 -10.02 -6.40 5.65
N ASP A 95 -10.20 -5.15 5.22
CA ASP A 95 -11.38 -4.35 5.56
C ASP A 95 -12.57 -4.87 4.75
N TRP A 96 -13.33 -5.79 5.34
CA TRP A 96 -14.53 -6.37 4.71
C TRP A 96 -15.59 -5.31 4.39
N GLN A 97 -15.73 -4.30 5.24
CA GLN A 97 -16.69 -3.22 5.00
C GLN A 97 -16.22 -2.36 3.81
N GLY A 98 -14.94 -2.01 3.75
CA GLY A 98 -14.30 -1.31 2.64
C GLY A 98 -14.38 -2.06 1.33
N LEU A 99 -14.12 -3.37 1.36
CA LEU A 99 -14.24 -4.25 0.21
C LEU A 99 -15.68 -4.29 -0.31
N MET A 100 -16.66 -4.48 0.58
CA MET A 100 -18.08 -4.49 0.20
C MET A 100 -18.54 -3.14 -0.35
N ARG A 101 -18.12 -2.02 0.25
CA ARG A 101 -18.39 -0.67 -0.29
C ARG A 101 -17.81 -0.50 -1.70
N ALA A 102 -16.58 -0.96 -1.94
CA ALA A 102 -15.94 -0.89 -3.25
C ALA A 102 -16.65 -1.76 -4.30
N VAL A 103 -17.13 -2.96 -3.92
CA VAL A 103 -17.92 -3.84 -4.79
C VAL A 103 -19.25 -3.20 -5.16
N ILE A 104 -19.98 -2.64 -4.19
CA ILE A 104 -21.25 -1.93 -4.44
C ILE A 104 -21.04 -0.74 -5.39
N HIS A 105 -19.95 0.02 -5.18
CA HIS A 105 -19.61 1.13 -6.07
C HIS A 105 -19.36 0.65 -7.50
N LEU A 106 -18.61 -0.45 -7.69
CA LEU A 106 -18.36 -1.03 -9.01
C LEU A 106 -19.66 -1.49 -9.69
N VAL A 107 -20.55 -2.16 -8.95
CA VAL A 107 -21.83 -2.63 -9.50
C VAL A 107 -22.74 -1.46 -9.90
N ARG A 108 -22.73 -0.36 -9.14
CA ARG A 108 -23.58 0.82 -9.41
C ARG A 108 -23.04 1.73 -10.51
N THR A 109 -21.73 1.90 -10.58
CA THR A 109 -21.09 2.90 -11.47
C THR A 109 -20.44 2.28 -12.70
N GLY A 110 -20.16 0.97 -12.68
CA GLY A 110 -19.31 0.31 -13.67
C GLY A 110 -17.81 0.60 -13.48
N GLU A 111 -17.43 1.43 -12.51
CA GLU A 111 -16.05 1.87 -12.29
C GLU A 111 -15.46 1.34 -10.98
N LYS A 112 -14.14 1.13 -10.96
CA LYS A 112 -13.46 0.68 -9.75
C LYS A 112 -13.36 1.83 -8.75
N GLY A 113 -14.09 1.70 -7.64
CA GLY A 113 -14.05 2.67 -6.54
C GLY A 113 -12.72 2.66 -5.77
N PRO A 114 -12.42 3.74 -5.02
CA PRO A 114 -11.31 3.77 -4.07
C PRO A 114 -11.56 2.85 -2.86
N GLY A 115 -10.51 2.51 -2.11
CA GLY A 115 -10.62 1.88 -0.78
C GLY A 115 -10.86 0.36 -0.74
N GLY A 116 -10.83 -0.34 -1.87
CA GLY A 116 -11.02 -1.80 -1.90
C GLY A 116 -9.76 -2.66 -1.62
N SER A 117 -8.66 -2.08 -1.12
CA SER A 117 -7.43 -2.82 -0.77
C SER A 117 -6.82 -2.21 0.48
N THR A 118 -6.43 -3.07 1.43
CA THR A 118 -5.73 -2.73 2.68
C THR A 118 -4.22 -2.75 2.51
N ILE A 119 -3.46 -2.21 3.46
CA ILE A 119 -1.98 -2.26 3.45
C ILE A 119 -1.48 -3.70 3.35
N THR A 120 -2.04 -4.63 4.14
CA THR A 120 -1.64 -6.06 4.12
C THR A 120 -1.85 -6.70 2.76
N MET A 121 -2.97 -6.41 2.07
CA MET A 121 -3.19 -6.87 0.71
C MET A 121 -2.18 -6.28 -0.28
N GLN A 122 -1.74 -5.04 -0.05
CA GLN A 122 -0.68 -4.44 -0.85
C GLN A 122 0.68 -5.10 -0.58
N VAL A 123 0.99 -5.48 0.66
CA VAL A 123 2.19 -6.27 0.99
C VAL A 123 2.16 -7.61 0.24
N ALA A 124 1.07 -8.36 0.35
CA ALA A 124 0.88 -9.61 -0.39
C ALA A 124 1.14 -9.43 -1.89
N ARG A 125 0.53 -8.40 -2.49
CA ARG A 125 0.70 -8.08 -3.90
C ARG A 125 2.15 -7.75 -4.27
N ASN A 126 2.85 -6.95 -3.46
CA ASN A 126 4.16 -6.42 -3.80
C ASN A 126 5.31 -7.41 -3.58
N PHE A 127 5.11 -8.45 -2.76
CA PHE A 127 6.12 -9.47 -2.50
C PHE A 127 5.90 -10.75 -3.30
N PHE A 128 4.65 -11.22 -3.42
CA PHE A 128 4.37 -12.56 -3.94
C PHE A 128 3.72 -12.57 -5.33
N LEU A 129 3.03 -11.50 -5.73
CA LEU A 129 2.18 -11.54 -6.91
C LEU A 129 2.76 -10.74 -8.08
N GLY A 130 2.65 -11.31 -9.27
CA GLY A 130 2.96 -10.62 -10.52
C GLY A 130 2.00 -9.46 -10.82
N ARG A 131 2.31 -8.67 -11.86
CA ARG A 131 1.53 -7.48 -12.25
C ARG A 131 0.22 -7.81 -12.99
N GLU A 132 -0.06 -9.07 -13.29
CA GLU A 132 -1.21 -9.49 -14.10
C GLU A 132 -2.54 -9.22 -13.40
N LYS A 133 -3.36 -8.33 -13.94
CA LYS A 133 -4.61 -7.89 -13.29
C LYS A 133 -5.77 -8.85 -13.57
N THR A 134 -5.72 -10.06 -13.01
CA THR A 134 -6.85 -11.01 -13.04
C THR A 134 -7.69 -10.94 -11.75
N TYR A 135 -8.96 -11.37 -11.82
CA TYR A 135 -9.79 -11.56 -10.61
C TYR A 135 -9.16 -12.61 -9.68
N LEU A 136 -8.51 -13.63 -10.25
CA LEU A 136 -7.70 -14.62 -9.54
C LEU A 136 -6.63 -13.97 -8.65
N ARG A 137 -5.88 -12.99 -9.20
CA ARG A 137 -4.86 -12.28 -8.41
C ARG A 137 -5.47 -11.57 -7.20
N LYS A 138 -6.68 -11.00 -7.32
CA LYS A 138 -7.34 -10.31 -6.20
C LYS A 138 -7.77 -11.29 -5.11
N ALA A 139 -8.23 -12.48 -5.47
CA ALA A 139 -8.49 -13.56 -4.50
C ALA A 139 -7.21 -13.98 -3.78
N ASN A 140 -6.10 -14.13 -4.52
CA ASN A 140 -4.79 -14.44 -3.94
C ASN A 140 -4.27 -13.34 -2.99
N GLU A 141 -4.49 -12.06 -3.30
CA GLU A 141 -4.19 -10.95 -2.38
C GLU A 141 -4.93 -11.10 -1.05
N ILE A 142 -6.23 -11.43 -1.09
CA ILE A 142 -7.07 -11.61 0.11
C ILE A 142 -6.55 -12.78 0.94
N LEU A 143 -6.35 -13.94 0.31
CA LEU A 143 -5.89 -15.15 1.00
C LEU A 143 -4.51 -14.99 1.61
N LEU A 144 -3.56 -14.40 0.87
CA LEU A 144 -2.23 -14.11 1.40
C LEU A 144 -2.25 -13.07 2.50
N ALA A 145 -3.09 -12.03 2.41
CA ALA A 145 -3.21 -11.03 3.47
C ALA A 145 -3.67 -11.66 4.79
N LEU A 146 -4.67 -12.56 4.73
CA LEU A 146 -5.14 -13.29 5.91
C LEU A 146 -4.04 -14.18 6.52
N ARG A 147 -3.21 -14.82 5.69
CA ARG A 147 -2.08 -15.63 6.19
C ARG A 147 -0.93 -14.78 6.73
N ILE A 148 -0.65 -13.64 6.12
CA ILE A 148 0.37 -12.69 6.62
C ILE A 148 -0.01 -12.23 8.04
N GLU A 149 -1.27 -11.89 8.28
CA GLU A 149 -1.76 -11.44 9.60
C GLU A 149 -1.71 -12.51 10.70
N GLN A 150 -1.58 -13.78 10.32
CA GLN A 150 -1.38 -14.87 11.30
C GLN A 150 0.08 -15.03 11.71
N GLU A 151 1.01 -14.57 10.87
CA GLU A 151 2.45 -14.82 11.01
C GLU A 151 3.26 -13.58 11.43
N PHE A 152 2.67 -12.39 11.25
CA PHE A 152 3.29 -11.08 11.46
C PHE A 152 2.37 -10.16 12.26
N THR A 153 2.98 -9.35 13.12
CA THR A 153 2.35 -8.23 13.82
C THR A 153 2.02 -7.09 12.86
N LYS A 154 1.15 -6.17 13.28
CA LYS A 154 0.75 -5.01 12.47
C LYS A 154 1.93 -4.11 12.15
N GLU A 155 2.81 -3.93 13.12
CA GLU A 155 4.03 -3.14 13.03
C GLU A 155 4.99 -3.74 12.00
N GLU A 156 5.20 -5.06 12.02
CA GLU A 156 6.03 -5.75 11.02
C GLU A 156 5.44 -5.63 9.61
N ILE A 157 4.13 -5.79 9.46
CA ILE A 157 3.44 -5.65 8.16
C ILE A 157 3.60 -4.21 7.63
N LEU A 158 3.44 -3.23 8.51
CA LEU A 158 3.59 -1.82 8.16
C LEU A 158 5.04 -1.50 7.77
N ALA A 159 6.03 -2.01 8.49
CA ALA A 159 7.46 -1.89 8.14
C ALA A 159 7.75 -2.49 6.76
N LEU A 160 7.24 -3.69 6.48
CA LEU A 160 7.38 -4.34 5.16
C LEU A 160 6.77 -3.50 4.05
N TYR A 161 5.58 -2.92 4.28
CA TYR A 161 4.94 -2.02 3.33
C TYR A 161 5.79 -0.78 3.06
N LEU A 162 6.17 -0.07 4.12
CA LEU A 162 6.88 1.21 4.06
C LEU A 162 8.29 1.09 3.50
N ASN A 163 8.93 -0.08 3.57
CA ASN A 163 10.25 -0.35 2.98
C ASN A 163 10.21 -0.91 1.55
N LYS A 164 9.07 -1.47 1.13
CA LYS A 164 8.93 -2.14 -0.17
C LYS A 164 8.30 -1.26 -1.24
N ILE A 165 7.27 -0.49 -0.89
CA ILE A 165 6.39 0.16 -1.85
C ILE A 165 7.15 1.14 -2.76
N PHE A 166 6.73 1.23 -4.01
CA PHE A 166 7.38 2.09 -5.01
C PHE A 166 6.79 3.50 -4.98
N PHE A 167 7.64 4.51 -4.83
CA PHE A 167 7.25 5.93 -4.73
C PHE A 167 7.49 6.72 -6.02
N GLY A 168 8.07 6.11 -7.06
CA GLY A 168 8.51 6.84 -8.26
C GLY A 168 10.02 7.12 -8.23
N GLN A 169 10.60 7.60 -9.33
CA GLN A 169 12.04 7.94 -9.42
C GLN A 169 13.01 6.87 -8.88
N ARG A 170 12.69 5.59 -9.13
CA ARG A 170 13.42 4.42 -8.60
C ARG A 170 13.48 4.34 -7.07
N ALA A 171 12.74 5.16 -6.33
CA ALA A 171 12.61 5.11 -4.88
C ALA A 171 11.67 3.98 -4.46
N TYR A 172 12.22 3.02 -3.72
CA TYR A 172 11.48 1.95 -3.07
C TYR A 172 11.65 2.08 -1.56
N GLY A 173 10.53 2.31 -0.89
CA GLY A 173 10.47 2.60 0.52
C GLY A 173 10.57 4.09 0.86
N VAL A 174 10.04 4.46 2.03
CA VAL A 174 9.89 5.86 2.47
C VAL A 174 11.23 6.57 2.68
N GLY A 175 12.23 5.89 3.24
CA GLY A 175 13.56 6.49 3.43
C GLY A 175 14.19 6.90 2.10
N ALA A 176 14.08 6.03 1.08
CA ALA A 176 14.52 6.38 -0.25
C ALA A 176 13.68 7.50 -0.89
N ALA A 177 12.38 7.57 -0.62
CA ALA A 177 11.53 8.63 -1.14
C ALA A 177 11.93 10.01 -0.59
N ALA A 178 12.19 10.13 0.72
CA ALA A 178 12.66 11.37 1.32
C ALA A 178 13.99 11.84 0.73
N GLN A 179 14.97 10.94 0.63
CA GLN A 179 16.26 11.25 0.02
C GLN A 179 16.11 11.65 -1.46
N VAL A 180 15.27 10.95 -2.22
CA VAL A 180 15.14 11.17 -3.67
C VAL A 180 14.42 12.47 -3.99
N TYR A 181 13.36 12.81 -3.25
CA TYR A 181 12.56 14.00 -3.55
C TYR A 181 13.03 15.25 -2.82
N TYR A 182 13.69 15.11 -1.66
CA TYR A 182 14.03 16.25 -0.80
C TYR A 182 15.48 16.28 -0.34
N GLY A 183 16.22 15.17 -0.45
CA GLY A 183 17.63 15.09 -0.06
C GLY A 183 17.87 15.06 1.45
N ILE A 184 16.83 14.77 2.24
CA ILE A 184 16.82 14.82 3.71
C ILE A 184 16.27 13.51 4.31
N THR A 185 16.46 13.32 5.60
CA THR A 185 15.93 12.16 6.35
C THR A 185 14.45 12.35 6.71
N LEU A 186 13.80 11.30 7.22
CA LEU A 186 12.35 11.32 7.47
C LEU A 186 11.93 12.33 8.54
N ASP A 187 12.75 12.50 9.56
CA ASP A 187 12.56 13.39 10.71
C ASP A 187 12.68 14.88 10.33
N GLU A 188 13.34 15.20 9.22
CA GLU A 188 13.47 16.56 8.70
C GLU A 188 12.28 16.97 7.80
N LEU A 189 11.39 16.02 7.44
CA LEU A 189 10.28 16.30 6.54
C LEU A 189 9.23 17.20 7.22
N THR A 190 8.79 18.22 6.49
CA THR A 190 7.60 18.98 6.89
C THR A 190 6.32 18.16 6.68
N LEU A 191 5.23 18.52 7.36
CA LEU A 191 3.93 17.86 7.21
C LEU A 191 3.44 17.80 5.74
N ALA A 192 3.66 18.87 4.97
CA ALA A 192 3.33 18.90 3.55
C ALA A 192 4.16 17.91 2.71
N GLN A 193 5.44 17.70 3.06
CA GLN A 193 6.32 16.73 2.40
C GLN A 193 5.98 15.30 2.80
N VAL A 194 5.65 15.07 4.08
CA VAL A 194 5.11 13.80 4.59
C VAL A 194 3.85 13.41 3.83
N ALA A 195 2.87 14.33 3.73
CA ALA A 195 1.63 14.10 3.01
C ALA A 195 1.86 13.89 1.50
N MET A 196 2.87 14.56 0.92
CA MET A 196 3.27 14.33 -0.47
C MET A 196 3.74 12.88 -0.66
N ILE A 197 4.72 12.43 0.13
CA ILE A 197 5.27 11.07 0.05
C ILE A 197 4.19 10.03 0.29
N ALA A 198 3.38 10.17 1.34
CA ALA A 198 2.28 9.25 1.66
C ALA A 198 1.22 9.17 0.54
N GLY A 199 1.10 10.21 -0.28
CA GLY A 199 0.16 10.24 -1.40
C GLY A 199 0.63 9.50 -2.67
N LEU A 200 1.94 9.32 -2.85
CA LEU A 200 2.52 8.78 -4.09
C LEU A 200 2.14 7.32 -4.41
N PRO A 201 2.10 6.36 -3.44
CA PRO A 201 1.86 4.95 -3.73
C PRO A 201 0.63 4.67 -4.59
N LYS A 202 -0.41 5.51 -4.49
CA LYS A 202 -1.65 5.36 -5.27
C LYS A 202 -1.44 5.36 -6.78
N ALA A 203 -0.54 6.21 -7.27
CA ALA A 203 -0.15 6.29 -8.68
C ALA A 203 1.17 7.05 -8.83
N PRO A 204 2.32 6.40 -8.54
CA PRO A 204 3.61 7.07 -8.40
C PRO A 204 4.03 7.89 -9.62
N SER A 205 3.71 7.41 -10.83
CA SER A 205 4.00 8.14 -12.07
C SER A 205 3.09 9.35 -12.28
N ARG A 206 1.81 9.26 -11.91
CA ARG A 206 0.82 10.32 -12.14
C ARG A 206 0.92 11.45 -11.10
N PHE A 207 1.27 11.10 -9.86
CA PHE A 207 1.37 12.04 -8.75
C PHE A 207 2.82 12.43 -8.45
N ASN A 208 3.75 12.18 -9.39
CA ASN A 208 5.15 12.56 -9.24
C ASN A 208 5.26 14.10 -9.14
N PRO A 209 5.80 14.64 -8.03
CA PRO A 209 5.84 16.09 -7.80
C PRO A 209 6.81 16.84 -8.72
N ILE A 210 7.78 16.15 -9.33
CA ILE A 210 8.75 16.72 -10.27
C ILE A 210 8.11 16.82 -11.66
N ALA A 211 7.49 15.72 -12.13
CA ALA A 211 6.92 15.66 -13.48
C ALA A 211 5.51 16.28 -13.59
N GLY A 212 4.74 16.31 -12.49
CA GLY A 212 3.34 16.71 -12.47
C GLY A 212 2.94 17.39 -11.15
N PRO A 213 3.48 18.58 -10.84
CA PRO A 213 3.28 19.26 -9.56
C PRO A 213 1.80 19.55 -9.27
N LYS A 214 0.98 19.85 -10.29
CA LYS A 214 -0.45 20.09 -10.11
C LYS A 214 -1.18 18.85 -9.58
N GLN A 215 -0.99 17.70 -10.21
CA GLN A 215 -1.61 16.44 -9.80
C GLN A 215 -1.06 15.95 -8.46
N ALA A 216 0.24 16.19 -8.21
CA ALA A 216 0.88 15.91 -6.93
C ALA A 216 0.27 16.75 -5.79
N SER A 217 0.04 18.06 -6.01
CA SER A 217 -0.62 18.94 -5.04
C SER A 217 -2.02 18.45 -4.68
N VAL A 218 -2.84 18.10 -5.69
CA VAL A 218 -4.18 17.55 -5.45
C VAL A 218 -4.11 16.27 -4.59
N ARG A 219 -3.14 15.39 -4.86
CA ARG A 219 -2.99 14.15 -4.08
C ARG A 219 -2.46 14.42 -2.67
N ARG A 220 -1.49 15.31 -2.48
CA ARG A 220 -1.01 15.75 -1.17
C ARG A 220 -2.15 16.35 -0.35
N ASN A 221 -2.93 17.25 -0.94
CA ASN A 221 -4.04 17.92 -0.25
C ASN A 221 -5.14 16.92 0.15
N TYR A 222 -5.38 15.88 -0.67
CA TYR A 222 -6.22 14.77 -0.26
C TYR A 222 -5.68 14.09 1.01
N VAL A 223 -4.38 13.79 1.10
CA VAL A 223 -3.79 13.17 2.31
C VAL A 223 -3.92 14.09 3.53
N LEU A 224 -3.58 15.37 3.38
CA LEU A 224 -3.73 16.37 4.46
C LEU A 224 -5.17 16.45 4.95
N HIS A 225 -6.14 16.49 4.04
CA HIS A 225 -7.55 16.51 4.39
C HIS A 225 -7.97 15.25 5.15
N ARG A 226 -7.50 14.07 4.70
CA ARG A 226 -7.76 12.80 5.41
C ARG A 226 -7.13 12.76 6.80
N MET A 227 -5.93 13.30 6.98
CA MET A 227 -5.27 13.40 8.29
C MET A 227 -6.07 14.33 9.22
N HIS A 228 -6.56 15.46 8.70
CA HIS A 228 -7.39 16.41 9.43
C HIS A 228 -8.74 15.80 9.84
N GLU A 229 -9.46 15.15 8.92
CA GLU A 229 -10.73 14.47 9.20
C GLU A 229 -10.60 13.36 10.27
N LEU A 230 -9.42 12.75 10.40
CA LEU A 230 -9.13 11.73 11.39
C LEU A 230 -8.55 12.30 12.70
N GLY A 231 -8.39 13.62 12.80
CA GLY A 231 -7.87 14.29 13.99
C GLY A 231 -6.36 14.09 14.22
N PHE A 232 -5.60 13.74 13.19
CA PHE A 232 -4.15 13.54 13.30
C PHE A 232 -3.36 14.86 13.24
N ILE A 233 -3.97 15.92 12.71
CA ILE A 233 -3.39 17.26 12.61
C ILE A 233 -4.46 18.30 12.98
N SER A 234 -4.01 19.42 13.52
CA SER A 234 -4.85 20.57 13.90
C SER A 234 -5.32 21.37 12.69
N ASP A 235 -6.31 22.24 12.91
CA ASP A 235 -6.80 23.19 11.89
C ASP A 235 -5.66 24.09 11.36
N THR A 236 -4.77 24.53 12.25
CA THR A 236 -3.62 25.38 11.91
C THR A 236 -2.62 24.63 11.03
N GLU A 237 -2.21 23.42 11.43
CA GLU A 237 -1.28 22.60 10.65
C GLU A 237 -1.84 22.25 9.26
N TYR A 238 -3.15 21.98 9.19
CA TYR A 238 -3.84 21.73 7.93
C TYR A 238 -3.81 22.97 7.01
N ALA A 239 -4.19 24.14 7.54
CA ALA A 239 -4.22 25.40 6.79
C ALA A 239 -2.81 25.80 6.30
N GLU A 240 -1.78 25.65 7.12
CA GLU A 240 -0.40 25.95 6.71
C GLU A 240 0.12 24.96 5.65
N SER A 241 -0.22 23.68 5.79
CA SER A 241 0.32 22.64 4.91
C SER A 241 -0.35 22.58 3.53
N ILE A 242 -1.62 22.97 3.41
CA ILE A 242 -2.34 22.91 2.14
C ILE A 242 -1.82 23.95 1.13
N ASP A 243 -1.35 25.10 1.63
CA ASP A 243 -0.81 26.21 0.85
C ASP A 243 0.72 26.13 0.68
N ALA A 244 1.38 25.18 1.34
CA ALA A 244 2.81 24.97 1.23
C ALA A 244 3.23 24.71 -0.23
N GLN A 245 4.34 25.33 -0.64
CA GLN A 245 4.91 25.13 -1.97
C GLN A 245 5.43 23.68 -2.14
N ILE A 246 5.37 23.16 -3.37
CA ILE A 246 6.00 21.89 -3.70
C ILE A 246 7.50 22.13 -3.85
N THR A 247 8.29 21.58 -2.93
CA THR A 247 9.74 21.76 -2.87
C THR A 247 10.53 20.55 -3.38
N ALA A 248 9.86 19.54 -3.93
CA ALA A 248 10.51 18.33 -4.42
C ALA A 248 11.43 18.62 -5.62
N ARG A 249 12.60 17.98 -5.68
CA ARG A 249 13.66 18.22 -6.67
C ARG A 249 14.13 16.93 -7.32
#